data_AF-S6DZS9-F1
#
_entry.id   AF-S6DZS9-F1
#
_cell.length_a   1.000
_cell.length_b   1.000
_cell.length_c   1.000
_cell.angle_alpha   90.00
_cell.angle_beta   90.00
_cell.angle_gamma   90.00
#
_symmetry.space_group_name_H-M   'P 1'
#
loop_
_entity.id
_entity.type
_entity.pdbx_description
1 polymer ?
#
loop_
_entity_poly.entity_id
_entity_poly.type
_entity_poly.pdbx_seq_one_letter_code
_entity_poly.pdbx_strand_id
1 'polypeptide(L)' 'GTSTPVQTCDRNDNPLYDGGSTRSGCDAGGGAYMCSSHSPWAVSDSLSYGWAAVRIAGQSEQQWCCAC' A
#
# COMPACT_ATOMS: atom_id res chain seq x y z
N GLY A 1 -15.25 5.84 0.99
CA GLY A 1 -14.71 5.06 -0.15
C GLY A 1 -13.70 5.93 -0.84
N THR A 2 -12.46 5.45 -0.99
CA THR A 2 -11.39 6.21 -1.65
C THR A 2 -11.69 6.32 -3.14
N SER A 3 -11.29 7.43 -3.77
CA SER A 3 -11.43 7.63 -5.21
C SER A 3 -10.42 6.83 -6.03
N THR A 4 -9.34 6.34 -5.40
CA THR A 4 -8.27 5.54 -6.03
C THR A 4 -7.64 4.56 -5.03
N PRO A 5 -7.10 3.41 -5.50
CA PRO A 5 -6.35 2.48 -4.66
C PRO A 5 -4.99 3.05 -4.22
N VAL A 6 -4.35 2.40 -3.25
CA VAL A 6 -3.00 2.77 -2.79
C VAL A 6 -2.00 2.66 -3.95
N GLN A 7 -1.12 3.65 -4.06
CA GLN A 7 -0.10 3.75 -5.11
C GLN A 7 0.87 2.55 -5.05
N THR A 8 1.20 1.95 -6.19
CA THR A 8 2.25 0.92 -6.31
C THR A 8 3.46 1.46 -7.08
N CYS A 9 4.59 0.78 -7.01
CA CYS A 9 5.83 1.18 -7.67
C CYS A 9 6.40 0.05 -8.53
N ASP A 10 7.23 0.39 -9.52
CA ASP A 10 8.04 -0.58 -10.25
C ASP A 10 9.21 -1.10 -9.40
N ARG A 11 10.03 -2.00 -9.96
CA ARG A 11 11.17 -2.61 -9.25
C ARG A 11 12.23 -1.59 -8.81
N ASN A 12 12.27 -0.42 -9.44
CA ASN A 12 13.22 0.64 -9.16
C ASN A 12 12.61 1.74 -8.27
N ASP A 13 11.48 1.47 -7.61
CA ASP A 13 10.76 2.39 -6.72
C ASP A 13 10.12 3.60 -7.44
N ASN A 14 9.90 3.52 -8.76
CA ASN A 14 9.17 4.55 -9.49
C ASN A 14 7.66 4.34 -9.35
N PRO A 15 6.86 5.36 -8.97
CA PRO A 15 5.41 5.24 -8.89
C PRO A 15 4.73 4.88 -10.22
N LEU A 16 3.80 3.93 -10.17
CA LEU A 16 2.99 3.46 -11.31
C LEU A 16 1.64 4.18 -11.40
N TYR A 17 1.49 5.15 -12.29
CA TYR A 17 0.25 5.93 -12.44
C TYR A 17 -0.80 5.27 -13.34
N ASP A 18 -1.17 4.02 -13.04
CA ASP A 18 -2.05 3.19 -13.87
C ASP A 18 -3.34 2.73 -13.17
N GLY A 19 -3.62 3.27 -11.98
CA GLY A 19 -4.82 2.92 -11.20
C GLY A 19 -4.80 1.50 -10.63
N GLY A 20 -3.63 0.86 -10.51
CA GLY A 20 -3.51 -0.52 -10.04
C GLY A 20 -3.69 -1.57 -11.15
N SER A 21 -3.50 -1.17 -12.41
CA SER A 21 -3.65 -2.09 -13.56
C SER A 21 -2.46 -3.04 -13.72
N THR A 22 -1.25 -2.61 -13.32
CA THR A 22 -0.05 -3.44 -13.36
C THR A 22 -0.17 -4.57 -12.36
N ARG A 23 0.05 -5.79 -12.85
CA ARG A 23 -0.04 -7.00 -12.04
C ARG A 23 1.02 -7.01 -10.92
N SER A 24 0.63 -7.51 -9.76
CA SER A 24 1.52 -7.71 -8.61
C SER A 24 2.76 -8.51 -8.98
N GLY A 25 3.94 -8.03 -8.59
CA GLY A 25 5.22 -8.72 -8.76
C GLY A 25 5.33 -10.04 -7.98
N CYS A 26 4.39 -10.32 -7.07
CA CYS A 26 4.25 -11.64 -6.43
C CYS A 26 3.68 -12.69 -7.39
N ASP A 27 3.01 -12.27 -8.47
CA ASP A 27 2.52 -13.16 -9.51
C ASP A 27 3.54 -13.30 -10.65
N ALA A 28 3.48 -14.43 -11.36
CA ALA A 28 4.30 -14.65 -12.55
C ALA A 28 4.07 -13.56 -13.62
N GLY A 29 5.15 -12.85 -13.98
CA GLY A 29 5.12 -11.79 -14.98
C GLY A 29 4.57 -10.44 -14.50
N GLY A 30 4.33 -10.27 -13.19
CA GLY A 30 3.94 -8.99 -12.62
C GLY A 30 5.12 -8.03 -12.41
N GLY A 31 4.81 -6.74 -12.25
CA GLY A 31 5.79 -5.66 -12.14
C GLY A 31 5.43 -4.57 -11.11
N ALA A 32 4.33 -4.72 -10.37
CA ALA A 32 3.94 -3.80 -9.30
C ALA A 32 4.42 -4.31 -7.93
N TYR A 33 5.08 -3.44 -7.19
CA TYR A 33 5.64 -3.69 -5.86
C TYR A 33 5.14 -2.62 -4.86
N MET A 34 5.33 -2.87 -3.57
CA MET A 34 5.10 -1.85 -2.54
C MET A 34 6.18 -0.77 -2.63
N CYS A 35 5.76 0.50 -2.68
CA CYS A 35 6.70 1.62 -2.69
C CYS A 35 7.47 1.71 -1.37
N SER A 36 8.75 2.09 -1.43
CA SER A 36 9.61 2.24 -0.25
C SER A 36 9.14 3.37 0.66
N SER A 37 8.43 4.37 0.12
CA SER A 37 7.75 5.43 0.86
C SER A 37 6.62 4.92 1.77
N HIS A 38 6.18 3.66 1.62
CA HIS A 38 5.25 3.00 2.53
C HIS A 38 5.95 2.33 3.74
N SER A 39 7.21 2.68 3.98
CA SER A 39 7.92 2.29 5.20
C SER A 39 7.49 3.17 6.38
N PRO A 40 7.50 2.65 7.62
CA PRO A 40 7.25 3.46 8.80
C PRO A 40 8.38 4.45 9.06
N TRP A 41 8.07 5.55 9.75
CA TRP A 41 9.05 6.52 10.21
C TRP A 41 8.72 7.02 11.62
N ALA A 42 9.77 7.35 12.37
CA ALA A 42 9.63 7.95 13.69
C ALA A 42 9.36 9.46 13.58
N VAL A 43 8.40 9.94 14.37
CA VAL A 43 8.11 11.38 14.53
C VAL A 43 8.77 11.91 15.81
N SER A 44 8.81 11.08 16.85
CA SER A 44 9.52 11.31 18.11
C SER A 44 9.88 9.97 18.76
N ASP A 45 10.53 10.00 19.93
CA ASP A 45 10.87 8.79 20.70
C ASP A 45 9.64 7.94 21.10
N SER A 46 8.44 8.54 21.09
CA SER A 46 7.19 7.87 21.50
C SER A 46 6.10 7.84 20.43
N LEU A 47 6.38 8.29 19.20
CA LEU A 47 5.40 8.35 18.11
C LEU A 47 6.03 7.96 16.77
N SER A 48 5.34 7.11 16.02
CA SER A 48 5.69 6.75 14.64
C SER A 48 4.43 6.67 13.78
N TYR A 49 4.58 6.91 12.48
CA TYR A 49 3.54 6.66 11.49
C TYR A 49 4.02 5.58 10.52
N GLY A 50 3.06 4.91 9.86
CA GLY A 50 3.38 3.85 8.93
C GLY A 50 2.14 3.20 8.33
N TRP A 51 2.35 2.00 7.78
CA TRP A 51 1.37 1.25 7.02
C TRP A 51 1.26 -0.17 7.59
N ALA A 52 0.11 -0.81 7.42
CA ALA A 52 -0.11 -2.16 7.90
C ALA A 52 -1.05 -2.93 6.97
N ALA A 53 -0.80 -4.23 6.81
CA ALA A 53 -1.79 -5.17 6.32
C ALA A 53 -2.67 -5.59 7.50
N VAL A 54 -3.99 -5.41 7.38
CA VAL A 54 -4.94 -5.63 8.48
C VAL A 54 -6.04 -6.62 8.10
N ARG A 55 -6.56 -7.30 9.12
CA ARG A 55 -7.80 -8.06 9.05
C ARG A 55 -8.59 -7.79 10.32
N ILE A 56 -9.71 -7.10 10.21
CA ILE A 56 -10.53 -6.71 11.36
C ILE A 56 -11.75 -7.64 11.43
N ALA A 57 -11.95 -8.28 12.58
CA ALA A 57 -13.06 -9.21 12.77
C ALA A 57 -14.41 -8.51 12.54
N GLY A 58 -15.28 -9.14 11.74
CA GLY A 58 -16.61 -8.59 11.43
C GLY A 58 -16.62 -7.43 10.42
N GLN A 59 -15.47 -7.07 9.84
CA GLN A 59 -15.38 -6.07 8.77
C GLN A 59 -14.91 -6.71 7.47
N SER A 60 -14.99 -5.93 6.39
CA SER A 60 -14.47 -6.25 5.06
C SER A 60 -13.42 -5.23 4.61
N GLU A 61 -12.73 -5.57 3.54
CA GLU A 61 -11.72 -4.70 2.92
C GLU A 61 -12.25 -3.32 2.55
N GLN A 62 -13.50 -3.23 2.12
CA GLN A 62 -14.15 -1.95 1.78
C GLN A 62 -14.25 -0.99 2.98
N GLN A 63 -14.19 -1.53 4.20
CA GLN A 63 -14.26 -0.76 5.44
C GLN A 63 -12.88 -0.37 5.96
N TRP A 64 -11.87 -1.24 5.84
CA TRP A 64 -10.54 -0.99 6.40
C TRP A 64 -9.50 -0.49 5.40
N CYS A 65 -9.71 -0.67 4.08
CA CYS A 65 -8.72 -0.21 3.11
C CYS A 65 -8.60 1.31 3.16
N CYS A 66 -7.36 1.76 3.33
CA CYS A 66 -6.97 3.17 3.48
C CYS A 66 -7.50 3.85 4.77
N ALA A 67 -8.02 3.08 5.73
CA ALA A 67 -8.31 3.59 7.06
C ALA A 67 -7.00 3.78 7.86
N CYS A 68 -7.00 4.75 8.78
CA CYS A 68 -5.94 4.99 9.75
C CYS A 68 -6.46 4.74 11.17
#